data_AF-A0A940JCK5-F1
#
_entry.id   AF-A0A940JCK5-F1
#
_cell.length_a   1.000
_cell.length_b   1.000
_cell.length_c   1.000
_cell.angle_alpha   90.00
_cell.angle_beta   90.00
_cell.angle_gamma   90.00
#
_symmetry.space_group_name_H-M   'P 1'
#
loop_
_entity.id
_entity.type
_entity.pdbx_description
1 polymer ?
#
loop_
_entity_poly.entity_id
_entity_poly.type
_entity_poly.pdbx_seq_one_letter_code
_entity_poly.pdbx_strand_id
1 'polypeptide(L)'
;MEPRAASYRTLAALGYLPPVAIAVLLMPSYRGVRHLRFHALQSLALLLGAIGGAVLLGWAGAILGRLPFLGLFLLGISGLAISLWMVGALGVAVYAAVMAYQGRTTRLPLLDRQLRRLDRHLERRWSTPELGGEVVEKRVRRRRPRTPL
;
A
#
# COMPACT_ATOMS: atom_id res chain seq x y z
N MET A 1 1.88 -14.02 24.25
CA MET A 1 1.93 -13.60 22.82
C MET A 1 3.39 -13.37 22.47
N GLU A 2 3.88 -13.88 21.34
CA GLU A 2 5.26 -13.57 20.93
C GLU A 2 5.41 -12.06 20.70
N PRO A 3 6.44 -11.40 21.27
CA PRO A 3 6.64 -9.95 21.16
C PRO A 3 6.70 -9.46 19.70
N ARG A 4 7.11 -10.32 18.76
CA ARG A 4 7.13 -10.02 17.31
C ARG A 4 5.75 -9.83 16.70
N ALA A 5 4.75 -10.59 17.16
CA ALA A 5 3.40 -10.51 16.62
C ALA A 5 2.73 -9.17 16.92
N ALA A 6 3.00 -8.60 18.10
CA ALA A 6 2.51 -7.28 18.48
C ALA A 6 3.13 -6.18 17.61
N SER A 7 4.45 -6.23 17.40
CA SER A 7 5.16 -5.27 16.54
C SER A 7 4.64 -5.27 15.11
N TYR A 8 4.36 -6.44 14.54
CA TYR A 8 3.83 -6.55 13.17
C TYR A 8 2.42 -5.97 13.02
N ARG A 9 1.56 -6.10 14.03
CA ARG A 9 0.22 -5.49 14.03
C ARG A 9 0.30 -3.97 14.08
N THR A 10 1.16 -3.43 14.94
CA THR A 10 1.41 -1.99 15.02
C THR A 10 1.97 -1.45 13.71
N LEU A 11 2.97 -2.13 13.12
CA LEU A 11 3.51 -1.77 11.81
C LEU A 11 2.47 -1.84 10.69
N ALA A 12 1.59 -2.84 10.70
CA ALA A 12 0.51 -2.94 9.72
C ALA A 12 -0.50 -1.78 9.84
N ALA A 13 -0.84 -1.37 11.05
CA ALA A 13 -1.68 -0.21 11.30
C ALA A 13 -1.00 1.11 10.87
N LEU A 14 0.27 1.29 11.23
CA LEU A 14 1.08 2.42 10.77
C LEU A 14 1.29 2.42 9.26
N GLY A 15 1.20 1.25 8.61
CA GLY A 15 1.23 1.09 7.17
C GLY A 15 0.12 1.84 6.42
N TYR A 16 -0.88 2.39 7.11
CA TYR A 16 -1.86 3.31 6.51
C TYR A 16 -1.35 4.75 6.33
N LEU A 17 -0.18 5.08 6.90
CA LEU A 17 0.56 6.28 6.55
C LEU A 17 1.36 6.03 5.26
N PRO A 18 1.21 6.84 4.20
CA PRO A 18 1.85 6.57 2.90
C PRO A 18 3.36 6.33 2.94
N PRO A 19 4.15 7.11 3.70
CA PRO A 19 5.60 6.87 3.78
C PRO A 19 5.94 5.50 4.38
N VAL A 20 5.16 5.06 5.38
CA VAL A 20 5.36 3.76 6.05
C VAL A 20 4.96 2.61 5.12
N ALA A 21 3.86 2.75 4.39
CA ALA A 21 3.43 1.77 3.39
C ALA A 21 4.54 1.49 2.37
N ILE A 22 5.13 2.57 1.83
CA ILE A 22 6.21 2.50 0.86
C ILE A 22 7.45 1.85 1.49
N ALA A 23 7.84 2.29 2.70
CA ALA A 23 8.97 1.71 3.41
C ALA A 23 8.81 0.20 3.63
N VAL A 24 7.63 -0.26 4.06
CA VAL A 24 7.31 -1.68 4.26
C VAL A 24 7.44 -2.48 2.96
N LEU A 25 7.00 -1.93 1.82
CA LEU A 25 7.11 -2.61 0.53
C LEU A 25 8.55 -2.65 0.00
N LEU A 26 9.36 -1.65 0.30
CA LEU A 26 10.76 -1.57 -0.16
C LEU A 26 11.71 -2.39 0.71
N MET A 27 11.50 -2.45 2.03
CA MET A 27 12.38 -3.11 2.99
C MET A 27 12.37 -4.65 2.86
N PRO A 28 13.53 -5.29 2.58
CA PRO A 28 13.61 -6.75 2.39
C PRO A 28 13.14 -7.57 3.60
N SER A 29 13.40 -7.08 4.82
CA SER A 29 13.03 -7.74 6.07
C SER A 29 11.51 -7.96 6.24
N TYR A 30 10.69 -7.15 5.58
CA TYR A 30 9.22 -7.21 5.70
C TYR A 30 8.54 -7.90 4.51
N ARG A 31 9.27 -8.20 3.42
CA ARG A 31 8.72 -8.79 2.19
C ARG A 31 8.08 -10.16 2.39
N GLY A 32 8.60 -10.94 3.35
CA GLY A 32 8.08 -12.26 3.71
C GLY A 32 6.84 -12.23 4.59
N VAL A 33 6.50 -11.08 5.18
CA VAL A 33 5.35 -10.98 6.10
C VAL A 33 4.11 -10.55 5.34
N ARG A 34 3.36 -11.55 4.83
CA ARG A 34 2.17 -11.34 4.00
C ARG A 34 1.16 -10.35 4.58
N HIS A 35 0.96 -10.37 5.90
CA HIS A 35 0.03 -9.46 6.57
C HIS A 35 0.44 -7.98 6.42
N LEU A 36 1.71 -7.64 6.68
CA LEU A 36 2.22 -6.28 6.48
C LEU A 36 2.12 -5.85 5.01
N ARG A 37 2.54 -6.74 4.09
CA ARG A 37 2.53 -6.48 2.65
C ARG A 37 1.13 -6.18 2.14
N PHE A 38 0.13 -6.95 2.58
CA PHE A 38 -1.27 -6.73 2.20
C PHE A 38 -1.77 -5.36 2.66
N HIS A 39 -1.53 -4.99 3.93
CA HIS A 39 -1.98 -3.69 4.45
C HIS A 39 -1.25 -2.51 3.81
N ALA A 40 0.05 -2.65 3.51
CA ALA A 40 0.80 -1.63 2.78
C ALA A 40 0.32 -1.46 1.33
N LEU A 41 -0.05 -2.54 0.64
CA LEU A 41 -0.67 -2.43 -0.69
C LEU A 41 -2.07 -1.82 -0.61
N GLN A 42 -2.86 -2.21 0.39
CA GLN A 42 -4.20 -1.69 0.59
C GLN A 42 -4.20 -0.19 0.90
N SER A 43 -3.27 0.29 1.73
CA SER A 43 -3.13 1.71 2.03
C SER A 43 -2.70 2.52 0.82
N LEU A 44 -1.76 2.00 0.02
CA LEU A 44 -1.37 2.64 -1.23
C LEU A 44 -2.53 2.71 -2.22
N ALA A 45 -3.31 1.63 -2.34
CA ALA A 45 -4.51 1.61 -3.19
C ALA A 45 -5.57 2.60 -2.70
N LEU A 46 -5.78 2.71 -1.39
CA LEU A 46 -6.69 3.71 -0.80
C LEU A 46 -6.21 5.13 -1.06
N LEU A 47 -4.91 5.41 -0.93
CA LEU A 47 -4.33 6.71 -1.24
C LEU A 47 -4.53 7.08 -2.71
N LEU A 48 -4.23 6.15 -3.62
CA LEU A 48 -4.42 6.37 -5.05
C LEU A 48 -5.90 6.57 -5.39
N GLY A 49 -6.80 5.80 -4.78
CA GLY A 49 -8.24 5.99 -4.94
C GLY A 49 -8.72 7.33 -4.39
N ALA A 50 -8.22 7.74 -3.22
CA ALA A 50 -8.50 9.03 -2.60
C ALA A 50 -8.10 10.19 -3.52
N ILE A 51 -6.83 10.24 -3.92
CA ILE A 51 -6.29 11.27 -4.82
C ILE A 51 -7.01 11.23 -6.18
N GLY A 52 -7.12 10.05 -6.79
CA GLY A 52 -7.76 9.89 -8.09
C GLY A 52 -9.22 10.35 -8.08
N GLY A 53 -9.98 9.99 -7.03
CA GLY A 53 -11.36 10.44 -6.87
C GLY A 53 -11.47 11.95 -6.67
N ALA A 54 -10.60 12.57 -5.87
CA ALA A 54 -10.58 14.03 -5.73
C ALA A 54 -10.25 14.74 -7.04
N VAL A 55 -9.27 14.23 -7.81
CA VAL A 55 -8.93 14.78 -9.13
C VAL A 55 -10.10 14.68 -10.09
N LEU A 56 -10.79 13.53 -10.15
CA LEU A 56 -11.95 13.33 -11.01
C LEU A 56 -13.11 14.25 -10.63
N LEU A 57 -13.42 14.38 -9.34
CA LEU A 57 -14.45 15.28 -8.83
C LEU A 57 -14.10 16.75 -9.08
N GLY A 58 -12.85 17.14 -8.87
CA GLY A 58 -12.37 18.49 -9.15
C GLY A 58 -12.46 18.83 -10.63
N TRP A 59 -12.10 17.89 -11.50
CA TRP A 59 -12.23 18.05 -12.95
C TRP A 59 -13.69 18.17 -13.39
N ALA A 60 -14.58 17.32 -12.87
CA ALA A 60 -16.02 17.41 -13.12
C ALA A 60 -16.58 18.76 -12.65
N GLY A 61 -16.21 19.19 -11.44
CA GLY A 61 -16.59 20.49 -10.89
C GLY A 61 -16.10 21.67 -11.73
N ALA A 62 -14.88 21.60 -12.25
CA ALA A 62 -14.33 22.64 -13.12
C ALA A 62 -15.07 22.75 -14.47
N ILE A 63 -15.52 21.62 -15.04
CA ILE A 63 -16.33 21.62 -16.27
C ILE A 63 -17.71 22.23 -15.99
N LEU A 64 -18.37 21.76 -14.93
CA LEU A 64 -19.68 22.23 -14.51
C LEU A 64 -19.67 23.71 -14.12
N GLY A 65 -18.57 24.19 -13.55
CA GLY A 65 -18.34 25.59 -13.19
C GLY A 65 -18.36 26.57 -14.38
N ARG A 66 -18.23 26.08 -15.62
CA ARG A 66 -18.30 26.91 -16.84
C ARG A 66 -19.73 27.30 -17.22
N LEU A 67 -20.75 26.70 -16.60
CA LEU A 67 -22.14 27.03 -16.89
C LEU A 67 -22.49 28.41 -16.30
N PRO A 68 -23.01 29.35 -17.12
CA PRO A 68 -23.43 30.66 -16.62
C PRO A 68 -24.58 30.52 -15.61
N PHE A 69 -24.59 31.38 -14.60
CA PHE A 69 -25.55 31.42 -13.46
C PHE A 69 -25.52 30.23 -12.49
N LEU A 70 -25.20 29.00 -12.93
CA LEU A 70 -25.09 27.81 -12.06
C LEU A 70 -23.68 27.49 -11.58
N GLY A 71 -22.64 28.02 -12.24
CA GLY A 71 -21.26 27.60 -12.02
C GLY A 71 -20.77 27.73 -10.57
N LEU A 72 -21.10 28.82 -9.88
CA LEU A 72 -20.68 29.04 -8.49
C LEU A 72 -21.30 28.03 -7.52
N PHE A 73 -22.59 27.72 -7.71
CA PHE A 73 -23.31 26.73 -6.91
C PHE A 73 -22.76 25.32 -7.14
N LEU A 74 -22.54 24.94 -8.40
CA LEU A 74 -21.96 23.65 -8.77
C LEU A 74 -20.51 23.52 -8.28
N LEU A 75 -19.74 24.60 -8.25
CA LEU A 75 -18.40 24.61 -7.66
C LEU A 75 -18.46 24.35 -6.15
N GLY A 76 -19.40 24.98 -5.44
CA GLY A 76 -19.62 24.76 -4.01
C GLY A 76 -20.01 23.30 -3.68
N ILE A 77 -20.95 22.73 -4.44
CA ILE A 77 -21.32 21.31 -4.32
C ILE A 77 -20.13 20.40 -4.60
N SER A 78 -19.36 20.70 -5.65
CA SER A 78 -18.18 19.91 -6.00
C SER A 78 -17.13 19.94 -4.89
N GLY A 79 -16.92 21.11 -4.29
CA GLY A 79 -16.06 21.26 -3.11
C GLY A 79 -16.52 20.41 -1.94
N LEU A 80 -17.81 20.46 -1.60
CA LEU A 80 -18.39 19.62 -0.56
C LEU A 80 -18.23 18.13 -0.87
N ALA A 81 -18.47 17.71 -2.13
CA ALA A 81 -18.31 16.33 -2.56
C ALA A 81 -16.85 15.85 -2.41
N ILE A 82 -15.88 16.68 -2.77
CA ILE A 82 -14.44 16.38 -2.56
C ILE A 82 -14.13 16.26 -1.07
N SER A 83 -14.63 17.17 -0.23
CA SER A 83 -14.43 17.11 1.21
C SER A 83 -15.01 15.83 1.82
N LEU A 84 -16.26 15.49 1.46
CA LEU A 84 -16.91 14.25 1.92
C LEU A 84 -16.16 13.00 1.42
N TRP A 85 -15.69 13.02 0.17
CA TRP A 85 -14.86 11.95 -0.39
C TRP A 85 -13.56 11.77 0.39
N MET A 86 -12.85 12.85 0.73
CA MET A 86 -11.62 12.81 1.53
C MET A 86 -11.86 12.32 2.95
N VAL A 87 -12.90 12.81 3.62
CA VAL A 87 -13.28 12.36 4.96
C VAL A 87 -13.68 10.88 4.93
N GLY A 88 -14.43 10.44 3.92
CA GLY A 88 -14.80 9.04 3.74
C GLY A 88 -13.58 8.14 3.52
N ALA A 89 -12.65 8.55 2.64
CA ALA A 89 -11.41 7.82 2.40
C ALA A 89 -10.55 7.72 3.67
N LEU A 90 -10.43 8.81 4.43
CA LEU A 90 -9.74 8.83 5.71
C LEU A 90 -10.42 7.90 6.72
N GLY A 91 -11.75 7.93 6.82
CA GLY A 91 -12.51 7.03 7.68
C GLY A 91 -12.28 5.56 7.36
N VAL A 92 -12.27 5.19 6.08
CA VAL A 92 -11.96 3.83 5.62
C VAL A 92 -10.51 3.46 5.97
N ALA A 93 -9.55 4.37 5.80
CA ALA A 93 -8.16 4.13 6.15
C ALA A 93 -7.97 3.91 7.66
N VAL A 94 -8.60 4.75 8.50
CA VAL A 94 -8.57 4.63 9.96
C VAL A 94 -9.21 3.31 10.40
N TYR A 95 -10.40 2.99 9.88
CA TYR A 95 -11.07 1.72 10.20
C TYR A 95 -10.20 0.51 9.83
N ALA A 96 -9.58 0.53 8.65
CA ALA A 96 -8.73 -0.56 8.22
C ALA A 96 -7.41 -0.64 9.02
N ALA A 97 -6.86 0.49 9.46
CA ALA A 97 -5.72 0.54 10.37
C ALA A 97 -6.05 -0.05 11.75
N VAL A 98 -7.22 0.28 12.32
CA VAL A 98 -7.70 -0.29 13.59
C VAL A 98 -7.86 -1.81 13.48
N MET A 99 -8.44 -2.28 12.37
CA MET A 99 -8.59 -3.72 12.14
C MET A 99 -7.24 -4.42 11.96
N ALA A 100 -6.29 -3.79 11.27
CA ALA A 100 -4.91 -4.29 11.16
C ALA A 100 -4.22 -4.39 12.53
N TYR A 101 -4.40 -3.38 13.39
CA TYR A 101 -3.91 -3.40 14.77
C TYR A 101 -4.48 -4.56 15.59
N GLN A 102 -5.76 -4.90 15.38
CA GLN A 102 -6.41 -6.07 15.97
C GLN A 102 -5.96 -7.41 15.34
N GLY A 103 -5.08 -7.38 14.33
CA GLY A 103 -4.64 -8.55 13.58
C GLY A 103 -5.70 -9.10 12.62
N ARG A 104 -6.74 -8.32 12.32
CA ARG A 104 -7.80 -8.68 11.37
C ARG A 104 -7.49 -8.10 10.00
N THR A 105 -7.86 -8.84 8.94
CA THR A 105 -7.66 -8.39 7.56
C THR A 105 -8.98 -7.97 6.96
N THR A 106 -9.22 -6.67 6.86
CA THR A 106 -10.45 -6.13 6.26
C THR A 106 -10.29 -6.03 4.75
N ARG A 107 -11.06 -6.84 4.03
CA ARG A 107 -11.02 -6.89 2.57
C ARG A 107 -12.06 -5.95 1.99
N LEU A 108 -11.61 -4.99 1.19
CA LEU A 108 -12.50 -4.11 0.42
C LEU A 108 -12.94 -4.87 -0.84
N PRO A 109 -14.23 -5.22 -1.00
CA PRO A 109 -14.68 -6.12 -2.06
C PRO A 109 -14.24 -5.71 -3.47
N LEU A 110 -14.23 -4.40 -3.75
CA LEU A 110 -13.86 -3.83 -5.04
C LEU A 110 -12.35 -3.93 -5.34
N LEU A 111 -11.50 -3.98 -4.32
CA LEU A 111 -10.03 -3.96 -4.46
C LEU A 111 -9.39 -5.32 -4.14
N ASP A 112 -10.11 -6.21 -3.47
CA ASP A 112 -9.59 -7.47 -2.93
C ASP A 112 -9.00 -8.38 -4.02
N ARG A 113 -9.63 -8.45 -5.20
CA ARG A 113 -9.11 -9.25 -6.32
C ARG A 113 -7.78 -8.70 -6.85
N GLN A 114 -7.68 -7.38 -7.00
CA GLN A 114 -6.50 -6.68 -7.53
C GLN A 114 -5.36 -6.75 -6.52
N LEU A 115 -5.64 -6.47 -5.24
CA LEU A 115 -4.65 -6.56 -4.16
C LEU A 115 -4.08 -7.98 -4.04
N ARG A 116 -4.91 -9.02 -4.11
CA ARG A 116 -4.42 -10.42 -4.12
C ARG A 116 -3.60 -10.77 -5.36
N ARG A 117 -3.91 -10.19 -6.52
CA ARG A 117 -3.10 -10.40 -7.73
C ARG A 117 -1.72 -9.74 -7.57
N LEU A 118 -1.68 -8.51 -7.06
CA LEU A 118 -0.43 -7.79 -6.79
C LEU A 118 0.41 -8.48 -5.71
N ASP A 119 -0.21 -8.88 -4.60
CA ASP A 119 0.43 -9.63 -3.51
C ASP A 119 1.16 -10.87 -4.05
N ARG A 120 0.47 -11.68 -4.86
CA ARG A 120 1.05 -12.88 -5.50
C ARG A 120 2.11 -12.57 -6.55
N HIS A 121 2.02 -11.43 -7.23
CA HIS A 121 3.02 -11.03 -8.21
C HIS A 121 4.32 -10.59 -7.51
N LEU A 122 4.20 -9.80 -6.44
CA LEU A 122 5.33 -9.38 -5.61
C LEU A 122 5.99 -10.56 -4.93
N GLU A 123 5.19 -11.49 -4.39
CA GLU A 123 5.70 -12.71 -3.79
C GLU A 123 6.57 -13.50 -4.78
N ARG A 124 6.07 -13.71 -6.01
CA ARG A 124 6.82 -14.40 -7.07
C ARG A 124 8.12 -13.71 -7.43
N ARG A 125 8.11 -12.37 -7.56
CA ARG A 125 9.31 -11.58 -7.87
C ARG A 125 10.34 -11.61 -6.74
N TRP A 126 9.90 -11.67 -5.50
CA TRP A 126 10.78 -11.66 -4.34
C TRP A 126 11.25 -13.06 -3.93
N SER A 127 10.54 -14.11 -4.33
CA SER A 127 10.96 -15.50 -4.14
C SER A 127 11.98 -15.96 -5.19
N THR A 128 12.22 -15.19 -6.27
CA THR A 128 13.22 -15.56 -7.28
C THR A 128 14.64 -15.34 -6.70
N PRO A 129 15.45 -16.39 -6.47
CA PRO A 129 16.76 -16.27 -5.80
C PRO A 129 17.85 -15.55 -6.60
N GLU A 130 17.57 -15.21 -7.87
CA GLU A 130 18.57 -14.99 -8.91
C GLU A 130 19.44 -13.73 -8.79
N LEU A 131 19.20 -12.83 -7.82
CA LEU A 131 19.94 -11.55 -7.76
C LEU A 131 20.83 -11.35 -6.52
N GLY A 132 20.90 -12.30 -5.58
CA GLY A 132 21.64 -12.06 -4.32
C GLY A 132 22.67 -13.12 -3.91
N GLY A 133 22.33 -14.41 -4.02
CA GLY A 133 23.09 -15.48 -3.35
C GLY A 133 24.06 -16.24 -4.25
N GLU A 134 23.60 -16.73 -5.39
CA GLU A 134 24.39 -17.67 -6.19
C GLU A 134 25.65 -17.06 -6.81
N VAL A 135 25.63 -15.77 -7.17
CA VAL A 135 26.81 -15.09 -7.74
C VAL A 135 27.89 -14.85 -6.67
N VAL A 136 27.49 -14.58 -5.43
CA VAL A 136 28.41 -14.39 -4.31
C VAL A 136 28.99 -15.73 -3.89
N GLU A 137 28.17 -16.78 -3.79
CA GLU A 137 28.62 -18.10 -3.37
C GLU A 137 29.53 -18.79 -4.41
N LYS A 138 29.24 -18.65 -5.72
CA LYS A 138 30.14 -19.15 -6.79
C LYS A 138 31.47 -18.38 -6.84
N ARG A 139 31.52 -17.09 -6.47
CA ARG A 139 32.79 -16.33 -6.36
C ARG A 139 33.61 -16.73 -5.14
N VAL A 140 32.97 -16.93 -3.99
CA VAL A 140 33.67 -17.31 -2.75
C VAL A 140 34.26 -18.72 -2.87
N ARG A 141 33.56 -19.67 -3.50
CA ARG A 141 34.09 -21.02 -3.74
C ARG A 141 35.29 -21.06 -4.69
N ARG A 142 35.40 -20.14 -5.66
CA ARG A 142 36.54 -20.10 -6.59
C ARG A 142 37.82 -19.47 -6.00
N ARG A 143 37.73 -18.83 -4.83
CA ARG A 143 38.88 -18.14 -4.20
C ARG A 143 39.52 -18.87 -3.01
N ARG A 144 39.06 -20.06 -2.60
CA ARG A 144 39.79 -20.84 -1.60
C ARG A 144 41.04 -21.46 -2.25
N PRO A 145 42.27 -21.05 -1.87
CA PRO A 145 43.47 -21.74 -2.33
C PRO A 145 43.44 -23.16 -1.79
N ARG A 146 43.72 -24.15 -2.65
CA ARG A 146 44.02 -25.49 -2.18
C ARG A 146 45.35 -25.40 -1.43
N THR A 147 45.33 -25.47 -0.11
CA THR A 147 46.54 -25.72 0.69
C THR A 147 47.08 -27.10 0.29
N PRO A 148 48.31 -27.20 -0.23
CA PRO A 148 48.96 -28.49 -0.42
C PRO A 148 49.25 -29.11 0.96
N LEU A 149 48.92 -30.40 1.10
CA LEU A 149 49.34 -31.26 2.21
C LEU A 149 50.72 -31.83 1.91
#